data_AF-A0A542E933-F1
#
_entry.id   AF-A0A542E933-F1
#
_cell.length_a   1.000
_cell.length_b   1.000
_cell.length_c   1.000
_cell.angle_alpha   90.00
_cell.angle_beta   90.00
_cell.angle_gamma   90.00
#
_symmetry.space_group_name_H-M   'P 1'
#
loop_
_entity.id
_entity.type
_entity.pdbx_description
1 polymer ?
#
loop_
_entity_poly.entity_id
_entity_poly.type
_entity_poly.pdbx_seq_one_letter_code
_entity_poly.pdbx_strand_id
1 'polypeptide(L)'
;MNAYSGRLALVGDRSPHVRSHARIPGLLRELKERDHLDLDVYWVPTGESVEGFDGVWLLPGSPYNSEAGAIQAVRTAREQGIPFLGTCAGFQHAMLEFARNVCGATGVQHGETTPDADDLLIVPLQCSLAGHEGAVQVTPNTKAAQLLGVERSMERYHCSYGLDSSRLDLLREHGMVFSGYDDEGEPRIAELPGHPFFLATLFQPELAGDGTRPHPFVQAFAHAVAGRNDQIVDDGRGAIPAAP
;
A
#
# COMPACT_ATOMS: atom_id res chain seq x y z
N MET A 1 -21.27 19.83 -8.25
CA MET A 1 -20.23 19.06 -8.98
C MET A 1 -18.99 19.09 -8.11
N ASN A 2 -18.58 17.94 -7.55
CA ASN A 2 -17.33 17.87 -6.81
C ASN A 2 -16.18 18.21 -7.77
N ALA A 3 -15.29 19.10 -7.35
CA ALA A 3 -14.12 19.49 -8.15
C ALA A 3 -13.08 18.36 -8.26
N TYR A 4 -13.18 17.36 -7.38
CA TYR A 4 -12.26 16.24 -7.26
C TYR A 4 -12.99 14.91 -7.31
N SER A 5 -12.32 13.91 -7.85
CA SER A 5 -12.82 12.55 -8.03
C SER A 5 -12.81 11.75 -6.72
N GLY A 6 -12.06 12.14 -5.68
CA GLY A 6 -12.09 11.54 -4.34
C GLY A 6 -10.95 12.05 -3.45
N ARG A 7 -11.06 11.88 -2.12
CA ARG A 7 -10.04 12.28 -1.13
C ARG A 7 -9.07 11.15 -0.83
N LEU A 8 -7.78 11.37 -1.05
CA LEU A 8 -6.72 10.36 -0.86
C LEU A 8 -5.77 10.73 0.28
N ALA A 9 -5.61 9.83 1.25
CA ALA A 9 -4.57 9.90 2.27
C ALA A 9 -3.31 9.17 1.78
N LEU A 10 -2.23 9.93 1.58
CA LEU A 10 -0.88 9.40 1.44
C LEU A 10 -0.26 9.28 2.83
N VAL A 11 -0.31 8.10 3.42
CA VAL A 11 0.14 7.85 4.79
C VAL A 11 1.62 7.52 4.78
N GLY A 12 2.41 8.27 5.55
CA GLY A 12 3.85 8.06 5.68
C GLY A 12 4.55 9.27 6.25
N ASP A 13 5.78 9.10 6.73
CA ASP A 13 6.58 10.22 7.26
C ASP A 13 7.35 10.88 6.11
N ARG A 14 6.82 12.00 5.60
CA ARG A 14 7.33 12.64 4.38
C ARG A 14 8.81 12.96 4.50
N SER A 15 9.58 12.49 3.53
CA SER A 15 11.02 12.71 3.48
C SER A 15 11.51 12.81 2.04
N PRO A 16 12.35 13.80 1.70
CA PRO A 16 12.97 13.91 0.38
C PRO A 16 14.00 12.81 0.11
N HIS A 17 14.43 12.08 1.14
CA HIS A 17 15.38 10.97 1.01
C HIS A 17 14.72 9.67 0.58
N VAL A 18 13.38 9.59 0.64
CA VAL A 18 12.61 8.44 0.15
C VAL A 18 12.25 8.68 -1.31
N ARG A 19 12.85 7.89 -2.21
CA ARG A 19 12.73 8.10 -3.67
C ARG A 19 11.28 8.08 -4.17
N SER A 20 10.45 7.18 -3.65
CA SER A 20 9.04 7.09 -4.04
C SER A 20 8.27 8.36 -3.67
N HIS A 21 8.54 8.97 -2.51
CA HIS A 21 7.90 10.22 -2.08
C HIS A 21 8.11 11.36 -3.08
N ALA A 22 9.30 11.47 -3.67
CA ALA A 22 9.60 12.47 -4.68
C ALA A 22 8.89 12.21 -6.03
N ARG A 23 8.46 10.96 -6.29
CA ARG A 23 7.85 10.54 -7.57
C ARG A 23 6.34 10.68 -7.57
N ILE A 24 5.69 10.50 -6.42
CA ILE A 24 4.24 10.53 -6.29
C ILE A 24 3.59 11.80 -6.86
N PRO A 25 4.09 13.03 -6.62
CA PRO A 25 3.50 14.23 -7.22
C PRO A 25 3.49 14.21 -8.76
N GLY A 26 4.48 13.57 -9.38
CA GLY A 26 4.50 13.35 -10.82
C GLY A 26 3.43 12.37 -11.27
N LEU A 27 3.31 11.23 -10.58
CA LEU A 27 2.30 10.21 -10.88
C LEU A 27 0.88 10.74 -10.76
N LEU A 28 0.60 11.55 -9.72
CA LEU A 28 -0.71 12.18 -9.53
C LEU A 28 -1.06 13.14 -10.67
N ARG A 29 -0.06 13.86 -11.20
CA ARG A 29 -0.25 14.71 -12.38
C ARG A 29 -0.59 13.87 -13.61
N GLU A 30 0.12 12.76 -13.84
CA GLU A 30 -0.17 11.86 -14.96
C GLU A 30 -1.57 11.24 -14.85
N LEU A 31 -2.01 10.83 -13.65
CA LEU A 31 -3.37 10.34 -13.42
C LEU A 31 -4.42 11.41 -13.77
N LYS A 32 -4.17 12.67 -13.41
CA LYS A 32 -5.06 13.80 -13.74
C LYS A 32 -5.10 14.07 -15.25
N GLU A 33 -3.94 14.18 -15.89
CA GLU A 33 -3.83 14.59 -17.29
C GLU A 33 -4.25 13.49 -18.27
N ARG A 34 -3.93 12.23 -17.95
CA ARG A 34 -4.14 11.10 -18.86
C ARG A 34 -5.43 10.35 -18.58
N ASP A 35 -5.71 10.10 -17.30
CA ASP A 35 -6.81 9.26 -16.85
C ASP A 35 -8.00 10.08 -16.36
N HIS A 36 -7.89 11.43 -16.38
CA HIS A 36 -8.91 12.37 -15.91
C HIS A 36 -9.33 12.15 -14.45
N LEU A 37 -8.41 11.66 -13.62
CA LEU A 37 -8.60 11.44 -12.19
C LEU A 37 -7.93 12.56 -11.38
N ASP A 38 -8.71 13.56 -10.99
CA ASP A 38 -8.24 14.67 -10.14
C ASP A 38 -8.56 14.34 -8.67
N LEU A 39 -7.62 13.72 -7.96
CA LEU A 39 -7.80 13.37 -6.55
C LEU A 39 -7.43 14.55 -5.63
N ASP A 40 -8.19 14.73 -4.55
CA ASP A 40 -7.86 15.67 -3.47
C ASP A 40 -6.91 14.97 -2.49
N VAL A 41 -5.61 15.23 -2.63
CA VAL A 41 -4.55 14.42 -2.00
C VAL A 41 -3.94 15.11 -0.79
N TYR A 42 -3.86 14.38 0.33
CA TYR A 42 -3.29 14.85 1.58
C TYR A 42 -2.15 13.94 2.01
N TRP A 43 -1.04 14.55 2.41
CA TRP A 43 0.03 13.81 3.07
C TRP A 43 -0.28 13.70 4.55
N VAL A 44 -0.48 12.48 5.04
CA VAL A 44 -0.92 12.20 6.42
C VAL A 44 0.24 11.53 7.16
N PRO A 45 0.80 12.15 8.21
CA PRO A 45 1.80 11.51 9.07
C PRO A 45 1.27 10.21 9.69
N THR A 46 2.17 9.26 9.98
CA THR A 46 1.76 7.92 10.44
C THR A 46 1.02 7.90 11.77
N GLY A 47 1.03 8.99 12.55
CA GLY A 47 0.28 9.13 13.80
C GLY A 47 -1.12 9.78 13.67
N GLU A 48 -1.52 10.20 12.48
CA GLU A 48 -2.80 10.91 12.26
C GLU A 48 -3.89 9.99 11.69
N SER A 49 -5.15 10.39 11.88
CA SER A 49 -6.31 9.61 11.43
C SER A 49 -6.51 9.70 9.92
N VAL A 50 -6.99 8.59 9.33
CA VAL A 50 -7.39 8.49 7.92
C VAL A 50 -8.92 8.38 7.76
N GLU A 51 -9.69 8.64 8.82
CA GLU A 51 -11.15 8.68 8.75
C GLU A 51 -11.64 9.78 7.79
N GLY A 52 -12.68 9.49 7.01
CA GLY A 52 -13.26 10.43 6.05
C GLY A 52 -12.49 10.57 4.73
N PHE A 53 -11.47 9.74 4.50
CA PHE A 53 -10.83 9.59 3.20
C PHE A 53 -11.48 8.48 2.36
N ASP A 54 -11.43 8.65 1.04
CA ASP A 54 -11.94 7.70 0.05
C ASP A 54 -10.89 6.66 -0.37
N GLY A 55 -9.63 6.90 0.01
CA GLY A 55 -8.50 6.03 -0.28
C GLY A 55 -7.39 6.20 0.74
N VAL A 56 -6.72 5.10 1.05
CA VAL A 56 -5.53 5.07 1.90
C VAL A 56 -4.38 4.43 1.13
N TRP A 57 -3.31 5.18 0.94
CA TRP A 57 -2.06 4.68 0.38
C TRP A 57 -0.98 4.75 1.46
N LEU A 58 -0.60 3.60 2.02
CA LEU A 58 0.50 3.51 2.98
C LEU A 58 1.84 3.37 2.24
N LEU A 59 2.64 4.43 2.32
CA LEU A 59 3.83 4.66 1.50
C LEU A 59 5.10 4.05 2.10
N PRO A 60 6.17 3.86 1.30
CA PRO A 60 7.46 3.43 1.82
C PRO A 60 8.08 4.43 2.81
N GLY A 61 9.12 4.02 3.54
CA GLY A 61 9.87 4.91 4.44
C GLY A 61 9.80 4.53 5.91
N SER A 62 9.72 3.22 6.21
CA SER A 62 9.98 2.73 7.56
C SER A 62 11.47 2.92 7.93
N PRO A 63 11.80 2.97 9.23
CA PRO A 63 10.88 2.90 10.38
C PRO A 63 9.98 4.14 10.43
N TYR A 64 8.68 3.91 10.63
CA TYR A 64 7.73 5.00 10.76
C TYR A 64 7.87 5.68 12.13
N ASN A 65 7.55 6.97 12.20
CA ASN A 65 7.47 7.69 13.46
C ASN A 65 6.41 7.08 14.40
N SER A 66 5.33 6.51 13.84
CA SER A 66 4.30 5.78 14.57
C SER A 66 3.93 4.48 13.85
N GLU A 67 4.55 3.35 14.24
CA GLU A 67 4.16 2.01 13.78
C GLU A 67 2.68 1.73 14.12
N ALA A 68 2.27 2.07 15.34
CA ALA A 68 0.91 1.84 15.82
C ALA A 68 -0.13 2.61 14.98
N GLY A 69 0.18 3.85 14.58
CA GLY A 69 -0.71 4.64 13.74
C GLY A 69 -0.73 4.16 12.29
N ALA A 70 0.41 3.70 11.74
CA ALA A 70 0.43 3.04 10.43
C ALA A 70 -0.46 1.78 10.43
N ILE A 71 -0.38 0.95 11.46
CA ILE A 71 -1.25 -0.22 11.65
C ILE A 71 -2.72 0.19 11.77
N GLN A 72 -3.01 1.26 12.52
CA GLN A 72 -4.37 1.78 12.65
C GLN A 72 -4.92 2.29 11.31
N ALA A 73 -4.09 2.89 10.45
CA ALA A 73 -4.51 3.34 9.12
C ALA A 73 -4.88 2.14 8.22
N VAL A 74 -4.07 1.06 8.22
CA VAL A 74 -4.42 -0.18 7.50
C VAL A 74 -5.73 -0.76 8.04
N ARG A 75 -5.87 -0.87 9.36
CA ARG A 75 -7.05 -1.43 10.01
C ARG A 75 -8.31 -0.65 9.63
N THR A 76 -8.24 0.67 9.71
CA THR A 76 -9.34 1.57 9.33
C THR A 76 -9.75 1.31 7.88
N ALA A 77 -8.78 1.21 6.97
CA ALA A 77 -9.08 0.93 5.57
C ALA A 77 -9.75 -0.45 5.39
N ARG A 78 -9.18 -1.50 5.99
CA ARG A 78 -9.68 -2.88 5.93
C ARG A 78 -11.09 -3.03 6.47
N GLU A 79 -11.37 -2.45 7.63
CA GLU A 79 -12.66 -2.61 8.32
C GLU A 79 -13.77 -1.76 7.71
N GLN A 80 -13.44 -0.60 7.12
CA GLN A 80 -14.41 0.31 6.53
C GLN A 80 -14.55 0.17 5.00
N GLY A 81 -13.89 -0.81 4.40
CA GLY A 81 -13.94 -1.02 2.94
C GLY A 81 -13.35 0.15 2.14
N ILE A 82 -12.39 0.89 2.71
CA ILE A 82 -11.73 2.01 2.02
C ILE A 82 -10.64 1.42 1.13
N PRO A 83 -10.64 1.68 -0.20
CA PRO A 83 -9.55 1.31 -1.09
C PRO A 83 -8.19 1.52 -0.44
N PHE A 84 -7.38 0.46 -0.42
CA PHE A 84 -6.08 0.43 0.23
C PHE A 84 -4.99 -0.01 -0.76
N LEU A 85 -3.90 0.74 -0.79
CA LEU A 85 -2.64 0.38 -1.43
C LEU A 85 -1.49 0.48 -0.41
N GLY A 86 -0.76 -0.60 -0.17
CA GLY A 86 0.42 -0.61 0.70
C GLY A 86 1.67 -0.99 -0.07
N THR A 87 2.70 -0.14 -0.09
CA THR A 87 3.91 -0.38 -0.91
C THR A 87 5.17 -0.41 -0.05
N CYS A 88 6.04 -1.40 -0.28
CA CYS A 88 7.24 -1.67 0.54
C CYS A 88 6.93 -1.75 2.05
N ALA A 89 7.26 -0.71 2.83
CA ALA A 89 6.89 -0.63 4.24
C ALA A 89 5.38 -0.72 4.46
N GLY A 90 4.56 -0.20 3.53
CA GLY A 90 3.11 -0.35 3.59
C GLY A 90 2.65 -1.80 3.47
N PHE A 91 3.34 -2.64 2.69
CA PHE A 91 3.07 -4.07 2.64
C PHE A 91 3.43 -4.74 3.98
N GLN A 92 4.60 -4.44 4.53
CA GLN A 92 5.07 -5.02 5.79
C GLN A 92 4.07 -4.73 6.92
N HIS A 93 3.64 -3.48 7.03
CA HIS A 93 2.71 -3.05 8.08
C HIS A 93 1.27 -3.52 7.82
N ALA A 94 0.88 -3.76 6.57
CA ALA A 94 -0.37 -4.42 6.26
C ALA A 94 -0.41 -5.89 6.73
N MET A 95 0.70 -6.62 6.56
CA MET A 95 0.81 -7.98 7.08
C MET A 95 0.81 -8.00 8.62
N LEU A 96 1.49 -7.05 9.26
CA LEU A 96 1.46 -6.89 10.72
C LEU A 96 0.06 -6.58 11.24
N GLU A 97 -0.66 -5.66 10.60
CA GLU A 97 -2.04 -5.36 10.97
C GLU A 97 -2.92 -6.60 10.89
N PHE A 98 -2.84 -7.33 9.76
CA PHE A 98 -3.67 -8.51 9.53
C PHE A 98 -3.34 -9.63 10.52
N ALA A 99 -2.05 -9.90 10.76
CA ALA A 99 -1.61 -10.90 11.73
C ALA A 99 -2.13 -10.58 13.14
N ARG A 100 -1.96 -9.32 13.58
CA ARG A 100 -2.31 -8.90 14.94
C ARG A 100 -3.82 -8.83 15.15
N ASN A 101 -4.59 -8.35 14.17
CA ASN A 101 -6.01 -8.04 14.35
C ASN A 101 -6.97 -9.08 13.76
N VAL A 102 -6.54 -9.90 12.81
CA VAL A 102 -7.38 -10.93 12.18
C VAL A 102 -6.92 -12.34 12.58
N CYS A 103 -5.63 -12.62 12.54
CA CYS A 103 -5.09 -13.96 12.84
C CYS A 103 -4.88 -14.22 14.35
N GLY A 104 -5.10 -13.22 15.21
CA GLY A 104 -4.89 -13.33 16.66
C GLY A 104 -3.43 -13.39 17.10
N ALA A 105 -2.47 -13.19 16.19
CA ALA A 105 -1.04 -13.21 16.46
C ALA A 105 -0.58 -11.84 16.99
N THR A 106 -1.10 -11.42 18.15
CA THR A 106 -0.91 -10.06 18.70
C THR A 106 0.53 -9.75 19.09
N GLY A 107 1.37 -10.78 19.29
CA GLY A 107 2.75 -10.65 19.76
C GLY A 107 3.79 -10.40 18.66
N VAL A 108 3.46 -10.65 17.39
CA VAL A 108 4.44 -10.59 16.30
C VAL A 108 4.98 -9.18 16.10
N GLN A 109 6.28 -9.05 15.80
CA GLN A 109 6.97 -7.78 15.69
C GLN A 109 7.65 -7.56 14.34
N HIS A 110 8.14 -6.34 14.14
CA HIS A 110 8.91 -5.91 12.96
C HIS A 110 10.41 -5.88 13.28
N GLY A 111 11.22 -6.66 12.55
CA GLY A 111 12.65 -6.78 12.83
C GLY A 111 13.45 -5.47 12.71
N GLU A 112 12.98 -4.51 11.92
CA GLU A 112 13.62 -3.18 11.82
C GLU A 112 13.52 -2.36 13.11
N THR A 113 12.39 -2.44 13.82
CA THR A 113 12.14 -1.66 15.04
C THR A 113 12.48 -2.44 16.31
N THR A 114 12.39 -3.77 16.25
CA THR A 114 12.69 -4.68 17.37
C THR A 114 13.56 -5.86 16.90
N PRO A 115 14.85 -5.64 16.59
CA PRO A 115 15.72 -6.67 16.01
C PRO A 115 15.93 -7.89 16.92
N ASP A 116 15.83 -7.70 18.24
CA ASP A 116 16.03 -8.75 19.24
C ASP A 116 14.73 -9.43 19.71
N ALA A 117 13.60 -9.18 19.04
CA ALA A 117 12.33 -9.79 19.42
C ALA A 117 12.27 -11.28 19.05
N ASP A 118 11.71 -12.10 19.95
CA ASP A 118 11.60 -13.56 19.77
C ASP A 118 10.60 -13.98 18.68
N ASP A 119 9.62 -13.12 18.39
CA ASP A 119 8.53 -13.42 17.46
C ASP A 119 8.41 -12.34 16.38
N LEU A 120 9.13 -12.54 15.27
CA LEU A 120 9.11 -11.64 14.12
C LEU A 120 8.13 -12.14 13.05
N LEU A 121 7.31 -11.23 12.53
CA LEU A 121 6.58 -11.46 11.28
C LEU A 121 7.35 -10.87 10.10
N ILE A 122 7.98 -9.72 10.32
CA ILE A 122 8.78 -9.03 9.31
C ILE A 122 10.25 -9.18 9.67
N VAL A 123 11.01 -9.83 8.79
CA VAL A 123 12.40 -10.23 9.02
C VAL A 123 13.34 -9.56 8.02
N PRO A 124 14.64 -9.38 8.36
CA PRO A 124 15.63 -8.92 7.41
C PRO A 124 15.69 -9.86 6.20
N LEU A 125 15.69 -9.30 4.98
CA LEU A 125 15.94 -10.08 3.77
C LEU A 125 17.42 -10.47 3.73
N GLN A 126 17.69 -11.73 3.38
CA GLN A 126 19.07 -12.25 3.27
C GLN A 126 19.90 -11.46 2.25
N CYS A 127 19.26 -11.04 1.16
CA CYS A 127 19.79 -10.11 0.18
C CYS A 127 18.90 -8.87 0.16
N SER A 128 19.48 -7.70 0.46
CA SER A 128 18.73 -6.44 0.32
C SER A 128 18.33 -6.24 -1.14
N LEU A 129 17.04 -6.04 -1.37
CA LEU A 129 16.52 -5.74 -2.71
C LEU A 129 16.66 -4.25 -3.05
N ALA A 130 17.31 -3.45 -2.19
CA ALA A 130 17.34 -2.01 -2.36
C ALA A 130 18.05 -1.57 -3.64
N GLY A 131 17.29 -0.91 -4.54
CA GLY A 131 17.81 -0.46 -5.83
C GLY A 131 17.85 -1.52 -6.92
N HIS A 132 17.31 -2.72 -6.64
CA HIS A 132 17.24 -3.82 -7.61
C HIS A 132 15.88 -3.86 -8.32
N GLU A 133 15.91 -4.39 -9.54
CA GLU A 133 14.70 -4.87 -10.21
C GLU A 133 14.63 -6.39 -10.07
N GLY A 134 13.45 -6.92 -9.83
CA GLY A 134 13.21 -8.34 -9.66
C GLY A 134 11.95 -8.77 -10.39
N ALA A 135 11.98 -9.95 -10.98
CA ALA A 135 10.81 -10.50 -11.62
C ALA A 135 9.77 -10.96 -10.60
N VAL A 136 8.50 -10.71 -10.91
CA VAL A 136 7.37 -11.19 -10.12
C VAL A 136 6.47 -12.03 -11.02
N GLN A 137 6.33 -13.31 -10.67
CA GLN A 137 5.39 -14.24 -11.26
C GLN A 137 4.03 -14.05 -10.60
N VAL A 138 2.99 -13.81 -11.39
CA VAL A 138 1.66 -13.46 -10.90
C VAL A 138 0.76 -14.68 -10.97
N THR A 139 0.06 -14.98 -9.87
CA THR A 139 -0.86 -16.12 -9.80
C THR A 139 -2.11 -15.84 -10.65
N PRO A 140 -2.51 -16.73 -11.58
CA PRO A 140 -3.72 -16.56 -12.38
C PRO A 140 -4.99 -16.41 -11.53
N ASN A 141 -6.02 -15.79 -12.11
CA ASN A 141 -7.34 -15.57 -11.47
C ASN A 141 -7.30 -14.70 -10.20
N THR A 142 -6.25 -13.91 -10.00
CA THR A 142 -6.13 -12.93 -8.92
C THR A 142 -6.43 -11.51 -9.41
N LYS A 143 -6.65 -10.56 -8.50
CA LYS A 143 -6.78 -9.15 -8.87
C LYS A 143 -5.47 -8.64 -9.48
N ALA A 144 -4.33 -9.02 -8.91
CA ALA A 144 -3.02 -8.71 -9.47
C ALA A 144 -2.88 -9.17 -10.95
N ALA A 145 -3.25 -10.41 -11.28
CA ALA A 145 -3.18 -10.92 -12.65
C ALA A 145 -4.09 -10.16 -13.62
N GLN A 146 -5.30 -9.80 -13.18
CA GLN A 146 -6.23 -9.01 -13.99
C GLN A 146 -5.70 -7.60 -14.28
N LEU A 147 -5.10 -6.97 -13.28
CA LEU A 147 -4.59 -5.60 -13.38
C LEU A 147 -3.29 -5.52 -14.19
N LEU A 148 -2.37 -6.47 -14.02
CA LEU A 148 -1.10 -6.49 -14.75
C LEU A 148 -1.28 -6.97 -16.20
N GLY A 149 -2.22 -7.88 -16.46
CA GLY A 149 -2.46 -8.44 -17.79
C GLY A 149 -1.29 -9.27 -18.34
N VAL A 150 -0.33 -9.64 -17.48
CA VAL A 150 0.86 -10.43 -17.81
C VAL A 150 1.10 -11.49 -16.73
N GLU A 151 1.73 -12.60 -17.11
CA GLU A 151 2.10 -13.68 -16.17
C GLU A 151 3.34 -13.34 -15.34
N ARG A 152 4.23 -12.50 -15.88
CA ARG A 152 5.48 -12.09 -15.25
C ARG A 152 5.72 -10.60 -15.48
N SER A 153 6.02 -9.88 -14.41
CA SER A 153 6.33 -8.44 -14.41
C SER A 153 7.75 -8.21 -13.87
N MET A 154 8.33 -7.05 -14.18
CA MET A 154 9.65 -6.64 -13.67
C MET A 154 9.45 -5.43 -12.76
N GLU A 155 9.77 -5.60 -11.48
CA GLU A 155 9.37 -4.66 -10.43
C GLU A 155 10.55 -4.12 -9.65
N ARG A 156 10.42 -2.89 -9.15
CA ARG A 156 11.51 -2.18 -8.44
C ARG A 156 11.37 -2.26 -6.94
N TYR A 157 12.48 -2.54 -6.27
CA TYR A 157 12.51 -2.71 -4.82
C TYR A 157 13.38 -1.66 -4.12
N HIS A 158 12.99 -1.30 -2.90
CA HIS A 158 13.77 -0.45 -2.01
C HIS A 158 13.63 -0.86 -0.54
N CYS A 159 13.50 -2.17 -0.29
CA CYS A 159 13.25 -2.72 1.04
C CYS A 159 14.38 -3.67 1.44
N SER A 160 14.73 -3.65 2.73
CA SER A 160 15.68 -4.59 3.35
C SER A 160 15.00 -5.62 4.26
N TYR A 161 13.67 -5.55 4.37
CA TYR A 161 12.84 -6.43 5.19
C TYR A 161 11.70 -7.00 4.38
N GLY A 162 11.23 -8.19 4.75
CA GLY A 162 10.13 -8.89 4.11
C GLY A 162 9.37 -9.75 5.10
N LEU A 163 8.30 -10.38 4.62
CA LEU A 163 7.49 -11.30 5.40
C LEU A 163 8.27 -12.59 5.65
N ASP A 164 8.25 -13.10 6.87
CA ASP A 164 8.78 -14.42 7.18
C ASP A 164 7.95 -15.50 6.47
N SER A 165 8.58 -16.27 5.58
CA SER A 165 7.91 -17.31 4.82
C SER A 165 7.35 -18.43 5.70
N SER A 166 7.86 -18.61 6.93
CA SER A 166 7.29 -19.55 7.90
C SER A 166 5.90 -19.14 8.42
N ARG A 167 5.52 -17.87 8.25
CA ARG A 167 4.27 -17.27 8.73
C ARG A 167 3.20 -17.15 7.64
N LEU A 168 3.45 -17.61 6.41
CA LEU A 168 2.50 -17.43 5.30
C LEU A 168 1.18 -18.15 5.53
N ASP A 169 1.25 -19.37 6.03
CA ASP A 169 0.05 -20.20 6.20
C ASP A 169 -0.90 -19.60 7.24
N LEU A 170 -0.36 -18.99 8.30
CA LEU A 170 -1.15 -18.21 9.27
C LEU A 170 -2.03 -17.16 8.59
N LEU A 171 -1.46 -16.41 7.64
CA LEU A 171 -2.18 -15.34 6.95
C LEU A 171 -3.15 -15.90 5.89
N ARG A 172 -2.74 -16.94 5.16
CA ARG A 172 -3.56 -17.60 4.13
C ARG A 172 -4.81 -18.25 4.71
N GLU A 173 -4.67 -18.96 5.82
CA GLU A 173 -5.79 -19.63 6.50
C GLU A 173 -6.88 -18.65 6.94
N HIS A 174 -6.52 -17.39 7.18
CA HIS A 174 -7.45 -16.31 7.55
C HIS A 174 -7.92 -15.47 6.36
N GLY A 175 -7.57 -15.86 5.13
CA GLY A 175 -8.11 -15.28 3.90
C GLY A 175 -7.19 -14.31 3.17
N MET A 176 -5.95 -14.07 3.63
CA MET A 176 -4.98 -13.30 2.84
C MET A 176 -4.52 -14.10 1.62
N VAL A 177 -4.58 -13.52 0.43
CA VAL A 177 -4.10 -14.15 -0.80
C VAL A 177 -2.77 -13.53 -1.19
N PHE A 178 -1.73 -14.35 -1.32
CA PHE A 178 -0.47 -13.96 -1.92
C PHE A 178 -0.52 -14.24 -3.41
N SER A 179 -0.66 -13.18 -4.21
CA SER A 179 -0.96 -13.24 -5.64
C SER A 179 0.24 -13.01 -6.56
N GLY A 180 1.43 -12.84 -5.99
CA GLY A 180 2.66 -12.72 -6.77
C GLY A 180 3.90 -13.09 -5.96
N TYR A 181 4.85 -13.74 -6.61
CA TYR A 181 6.05 -14.33 -6.02
C TYR A 181 7.27 -14.00 -6.85
N ASP A 182 8.45 -13.95 -6.22
CA ASP A 182 9.70 -13.91 -6.98
C ASP A 182 10.15 -15.31 -7.43
N ASP A 183 11.35 -15.39 -8.02
CA ASP A 183 11.91 -16.65 -8.51
C ASP A 183 12.34 -17.62 -7.38
N GLU A 184 12.42 -17.15 -6.13
CA GLU A 184 12.69 -17.98 -4.95
C GLU A 184 11.41 -18.48 -4.28
N GLY A 185 10.23 -18.04 -4.76
CA GLY A 185 8.93 -18.40 -4.22
C GLY A 185 8.51 -17.54 -3.02
N GLU A 186 9.19 -16.43 -2.77
CA GLU A 186 8.86 -15.49 -1.70
C GLU A 186 7.76 -14.52 -2.16
N PRO A 187 6.75 -14.21 -1.32
CA PRO A 187 5.65 -13.36 -1.74
C PRO A 187 6.09 -11.92 -1.94
N ARG A 188 5.59 -11.32 -3.02
CA ARG A 188 5.83 -9.93 -3.41
C ARG A 188 4.54 -9.13 -3.56
N ILE A 189 3.39 -9.81 -3.67
CA ILE A 189 2.06 -9.21 -3.75
C ILE A 189 1.12 -9.94 -2.79
N ALA A 190 0.34 -9.18 -2.02
CA ALA A 190 -0.76 -9.66 -1.20
C ALA A 190 -2.04 -8.88 -1.51
N GLU A 191 -3.18 -9.57 -1.47
CA GLU A 191 -4.51 -9.01 -1.65
C GLU A 191 -5.50 -9.65 -0.68
N LEU A 192 -6.54 -8.92 -0.30
CA LEU A 192 -7.60 -9.42 0.58
C LEU A 192 -8.90 -9.58 -0.21
N PRO A 193 -9.25 -10.81 -0.66
CA PRO A 193 -10.51 -11.08 -1.32
C PRO A 193 -11.71 -10.67 -0.47
N GLY A 194 -12.75 -10.15 -1.12
CA GLY A 194 -13.94 -9.63 -0.45
C GLY A 194 -13.85 -8.15 -0.04
N HIS A 195 -12.65 -7.57 0.00
CA HIS A 195 -12.48 -6.13 0.15
C HIS A 195 -12.61 -5.41 -1.22
N PRO A 196 -13.25 -4.21 -1.31
CA PRO A 196 -13.45 -3.53 -2.59
C PRO A 196 -12.15 -3.33 -3.40
N PHE A 197 -11.11 -2.86 -2.72
CA PHE A 197 -9.75 -2.81 -3.24
C PHE A 197 -8.76 -2.86 -2.08
N PHE A 198 -8.06 -3.99 -1.88
CA PHE A 198 -6.98 -4.10 -0.92
C PHE A 198 -5.82 -4.80 -1.61
N LEU A 199 -4.75 -4.05 -1.86
CA LEU A 199 -3.56 -4.56 -2.53
C LEU A 199 -2.32 -4.06 -1.81
N ALA A 200 -1.38 -4.95 -1.58
CA ALA A 200 -0.11 -4.62 -0.98
C ALA A 200 1.03 -5.25 -1.77
N THR A 201 2.10 -4.49 -2.02
CA THR A 201 3.27 -4.96 -2.77
C THR A 201 4.54 -4.68 -1.99
N LEU A 202 5.46 -5.64 -1.97
CA LEU A 202 6.78 -5.38 -1.41
C LEU A 202 7.61 -4.46 -2.32
N PHE A 203 7.42 -4.56 -3.64
CA PHE A 203 7.98 -3.60 -4.59
C PHE A 203 7.26 -2.24 -4.52
N GLN A 204 7.85 -1.25 -5.17
CA GLN A 204 7.39 0.13 -5.23
C GLN A 204 6.88 0.47 -6.63
N PRO A 205 5.57 0.28 -6.91
CA PRO A 205 5.00 0.65 -8.21
C PRO A 205 5.15 2.15 -8.53
N GLU A 206 5.42 3.00 -7.53
CA GLU A 206 5.75 4.42 -7.69
C GLU A 206 7.05 4.66 -8.47
N LEU A 207 7.94 3.68 -8.45
CA LEU A 207 9.24 3.74 -9.11
C LEU A 207 9.22 3.12 -10.50
N ALA A 208 8.10 2.52 -10.93
CA ALA A 208 7.99 1.84 -12.21
C ALA A 208 8.26 2.79 -13.40
N GLY A 209 8.94 2.26 -14.42
CA GLY A 209 9.23 2.97 -15.67
C GLY A 209 10.04 4.25 -15.50
N ASP A 210 9.79 5.22 -16.38
CA ASP A 210 10.38 6.56 -16.36
C ASP A 210 9.50 7.60 -15.64
N GLY A 211 8.29 7.21 -15.21
CA GLY A 211 7.32 8.04 -14.49
C GLY A 211 6.33 8.77 -15.39
N THR A 212 6.36 8.54 -16.70
CA THR A 212 5.38 9.10 -17.66
C THR A 212 4.09 8.28 -17.75
N ARG A 213 4.09 7.08 -17.17
CA ARG A 213 2.90 6.22 -17.07
C ARG A 213 2.83 5.65 -15.65
N PRO A 214 1.72 5.90 -14.93
CA PRO A 214 1.51 5.26 -13.64
C PRO A 214 1.41 3.74 -13.81
N HIS A 215 1.94 3.00 -12.84
CA HIS A 215 1.84 1.56 -12.80
C HIS A 215 0.36 1.11 -12.75
N PRO A 216 -0.05 -0.02 -13.39
CA PRO A 216 -1.44 -0.47 -13.39
C PRO A 216 -2.10 -0.56 -12.02
N PHE A 217 -1.35 -0.94 -10.98
CA PHE A 217 -1.85 -0.95 -9.60
C PHE A 217 -2.17 0.44 -9.05
N VAL A 218 -1.35 1.44 -9.37
CA VAL A 218 -1.59 2.84 -8.95
C VAL A 218 -2.80 3.41 -9.68
N GLN A 219 -2.95 3.11 -10.99
CA GLN A 219 -4.12 3.52 -11.77
C GLN A 219 -5.40 2.89 -11.23
N ALA A 220 -5.39 1.56 -11.03
CA ALA A 220 -6.56 0.84 -10.54
C ALA A 220 -6.97 1.28 -9.13
N PHE A 221 -5.99 1.53 -8.26
CA PHE A 221 -6.22 2.11 -6.95
C PHE A 221 -6.88 3.49 -7.07
N ALA A 222 -6.35 4.40 -7.89
CA ALA A 222 -6.92 5.73 -8.09
C ALA A 222 -8.38 5.68 -8.61
N HIS A 223 -8.69 4.75 -9.52
CA HIS A 223 -10.07 4.51 -9.97
C HIS A 223 -10.97 3.99 -8.84
N ALA A 224 -10.46 3.10 -7.98
CA ALA A 224 -11.22 2.60 -6.83
C ALA A 224 -11.53 3.72 -5.82
N VAL A 225 -10.56 4.62 -5.57
CA VAL A 225 -10.77 5.83 -4.75
C VAL A 225 -11.84 6.72 -5.38
N ALA A 226 -11.76 6.94 -6.69
CA ALA A 226 -12.72 7.79 -7.39
C ALA A 226 -14.15 7.24 -7.36
N GLY A 227 -14.31 5.93 -7.48
CA GLY A 227 -15.62 5.27 -7.38
C GLY A 227 -16.24 5.29 -5.98
N ARG A 228 -15.45 5.56 -4.93
CA ARG A 228 -15.96 5.66 -3.56
C ARG A 228 -16.59 7.02 -3.27
N ASN A 229 -16.17 8.08 -3.97
CA ASN A 229 -16.76 9.42 -3.89
C ASN A 229 -18.25 9.42 -4.28
N ASP A 230 -18.67 8.55 -5.20
CA ASP A 230 -20.07 8.39 -5.58
C ASP A 230 -20.94 7.79 -4.45
N GLN A 231 -20.33 7.20 -3.41
CA GLN A 231 -21.01 6.72 -2.21
C GLN A 231 -21.13 7.78 -1.11
N ILE A 232 -20.42 8.91 -1.23
CA ILE A 232 -20.48 10.04 -0.31
C ILE A 232 -21.24 11.18 -0.98
N VAL A 233 -22.54 10.98 -1.19
CA VAL A 233 -23.46 12.09 -1.44
C VAL A 233 -24.12 12.45 -0.11
N ASP A 234 -23.77 13.64 0.37
CA ASP A 234 -24.34 14.37 1.50
C ASP A 234 -23.75 14.03 2.88
N ASP A 235 -22.64 14.69 3.22
CA ASP A 235 -22.51 15.24 4.56
C ASP A 235 -21.98 16.68 4.44
N GLY A 236 -22.92 17.62 4.36
CA GLY A 236 -22.62 19.04 4.23
C GLY A 236 -21.66 19.53 5.32
N ARG A 237 -20.54 20.13 4.90
CA ARG A 237 -19.72 21.21 5.51
C ARG A 237 -18.23 20.95 5.27
N GLY A 238 -17.52 21.97 4.77
CA GLY A 238 -16.07 21.97 4.77
C GLY A 238 -15.46 23.01 3.84
N ALA A 239 -15.74 24.28 4.07
CA ALA A 239 -15.03 25.38 3.42
C ALA A 239 -13.52 25.26 3.68
N ILE A 240 -12.71 25.37 2.62
CA ILE A 240 -11.25 25.51 2.74
C ILE A 240 -10.97 26.89 3.35
N PRO A 241 -10.33 26.99 4.53
CA PRO A 241 -9.78 28.26 4.96
C PRO A 241 -8.56 28.56 4.09
N ALA A 242 -8.63 29.65 3.33
CA ALA A 242 -7.44 30.25 2.74
C ALA A 242 -6.55 30.75 3.89
N ALA A 243 -5.26 30.42 3.85
CA ALA A 243 -4.27 30.90 4.81
C ALA A 243 -3.09 31.52 4.05
N PRO A 244 -2.36 32.44 4.69
CA PRO A 244 -2.44 33.88 4.49
C PRO A 244 -1.64 34.43 3.31
#